data_AF-A0A2V8JRZ3-F1
#
_entry.id   AF-A0A2V8JRZ3-F1
#
_cell.length_a   1.000
_cell.length_b   1.000
_cell.length_c   1.000
_cell.angle_alpha   90.00
_cell.angle_beta   90.00
_cell.angle_gamma   90.00
#
_symmetry.space_group_name_H-M   'P 1'
#
loop_
_entity.id
_entity.type
_entity.pdbx_description
1 polymer ?
#
loop_
_entity_poly.entity_id
_entity_poly.type
_entity_poly.pdbx_seq_one_letter_code
_entity_poly.pdbx_strand_id
1 'polypeptide(L)' 'MKLFGILLALAGWLVPVVGLTMTQSLGARFVLSVVGLIISLVGILVVLNGAHLREAIWKV' A
#
# COMPACT_ATOMS: atom_id res chain seq x y z
N MET A 1 7.28 -9.41 9.02
CA MET A 1 6.00 -9.26 8.29
C MET A 1 5.30 -7.94 8.58
N LYS A 2 5.07 -7.57 9.85
CA LYS A 2 4.40 -6.30 10.21
C LYS A 2 5.11 -5.06 9.64
N LEU A 3 6.41 -4.91 9.90
CA LEU A 3 7.20 -3.80 9.35
C LEU A 3 7.17 -3.75 7.82
N PHE A 4 7.28 -4.90 7.16
CA PHE A 4 7.22 -4.98 5.69
C PHE A 4 5.86 -4.51 5.14
N GLY A 5 4.75 -4.91 5.77
CA GLY A 5 3.43 -4.43 5.37
C GLY A 5 3.23 -2.93 5.55
N ILE A 6 3.78 -2.34 6.63
CA ILE A 6 3.82 -0.89 6.82
C ILE A 6 4.64 -0.21 5.72
N LEU A 7 5.84 -0.72 5.42
CA LEU A 7 6.69 -0.16 4.37
C LEU A 7 6.01 -0.22 3.00
N LEU A 8 5.31 -1.31 2.69
CA LEU A 8 4.56 -1.44 1.45
C LEU A 8 3.39 -0.45 1.38
N ALA A 9 2.68 -0.24 2.50
CA ALA A 9 1.61 0.75 2.59
C ALA A 9 2.13 2.18 2.33
N LEU A 10 3.26 2.55 2.95
CA LEU A 10 3.89 3.84 2.76
C LEU A 10 4.45 4.00 1.35
N ALA A 11 5.05 2.95 0.78
CA ALA A 11 5.54 2.96 -0.59
C ALA A 11 4.41 3.18 -1.59
N GLY A 12 3.27 2.51 -1.41
CA GLY A 12 2.07 2.72 -2.21
C GLY A 12 1.56 4.16 -2.15
N TRP A 13 1.52 4.76 -0.94
CA TRP A 13 1.16 6.17 -0.76
C TRP A 13 2.14 7.13 -1.45
N LEU A 14 3.43 6.82 -1.46
CA LEU A 14 4.44 7.66 -2.13
C LEU A 14 4.31 7.70 -3.65
N VAL A 15 3.78 6.65 -4.29
CA VAL A 15 3.64 6.58 -5.76
C VAL A 15 2.89 7.79 -6.34
N PRO A 16 1.65 8.12 -5.92
CA PRO A 16 0.96 9.30 -6.42
C PRO A 16 1.65 10.60 -6.00
N VAL A 17 2.25 10.68 -4.81
CA VAL A 17 2.96 11.89 -4.33
C VAL A 17 4.11 12.24 -5.28
N VAL A 18 4.93 11.26 -5.65
CA VAL A 18 6.01 11.45 -6.64
C VAL A 18 5.43 11.68 -8.04
N GLY A 19 4.34 11.00 -8.39
CA GLY A 19 3.63 11.24 -9.65
C GLY A 19 3.20 12.69 -9.85
N LEU A 20 2.78 13.38 -8.79
CA LEU A 20 2.41 14.79 -8.85
C LEU A 20 3.56 15.70 -9.27
N THR A 21 4.80 15.39 -8.86
CA THR A 21 6.00 16.19 -9.18
C THR A 21 6.58 15.85 -10.55
N MET A 22 6.32 14.66 -11.07
CA MET A 22 6.92 14.17 -12.32
C MET A 22 6.07 14.39 -13.57
N THR A 23 4.75 14.56 -13.46
CA THR A 23 3.86 14.72 -14.61
C THR A 23 2.72 15.71 -14.36
N GLN A 24 2.28 16.42 -15.40
CA GLN A 24 1.09 17.29 -15.40
C GLN A 24 -0.13 16.64 -16.05
N SER A 25 0.01 15.44 -16.63
CA SER A 25 -1.11 14.73 -17.26
C SER A 25 -2.08 14.19 -16.21
N LEU A 26 -3.36 14.59 -16.32
CA LEU A 26 -4.43 14.13 -15.44
C LEU A 26 -4.57 12.60 -15.49
N GLY A 27 -4.59 12.03 -16.70
CA GLY A 27 -4.74 10.59 -16.89
C GLY A 27 -3.58 9.80 -16.26
N ALA A 28 -2.35 10.27 -16.42
CA ALA A 28 -1.18 9.63 -15.81
C ALA A 28 -1.25 9.67 -14.27
N ARG A 29 -1.61 10.83 -13.68
CA ARG A 29 -1.79 10.98 -12.22
C ARG A 29 -2.89 10.08 -11.68
N PHE A 30 -3.99 9.92 -12.42
CA PHE A 30 -5.08 9.02 -12.04
C PHE A 30 -4.60 7.57 -11.98
N VAL A 31 -3.91 7.10 -13.02
CA VAL A 31 -3.36 5.74 -13.06
C VAL A 31 -2.37 5.51 -11.92
N LEU A 32 -1.44 6.44 -11.68
CA LEU A 32 -0.47 6.35 -10.58
C LEU A 32 -1.15 6.30 -9.20
N SER A 33 -2.27 7.03 -9.02
CA SER A 33 -3.04 7.00 -7.79
C SER A 33 -3.71 5.65 -7.56
N VAL A 34 -4.31 5.06 -8.61
CA VAL A 34 -4.90 3.73 -8.53
C VAL A 34 -3.85 2.67 -8.22
N VAL A 35 -2.68 2.73 -8.88
CA VAL A 35 -1.56 1.81 -8.63
C VAL A 35 -1.06 1.95 -7.18
N GLY A 36 -0.81 3.17 -6.71
CA GLY A 36 -0.38 3.43 -5.34
C GLY A 36 -1.38 2.95 -4.30
N LEU A 37 -2.68 3.13 -4.56
CA LEU A 37 -3.75 2.64 -3.70
C LEU A 37 -3.77 1.10 -3.64
N ILE A 38 -3.64 0.41 -4.77
CA ILE A 38 -3.56 -1.06 -4.80
C ILE A 38 -2.37 -1.56 -3.98
N ILE A 39 -1.19 -0.97 -4.17
CA ILE A 39 0.03 -1.33 -3.40
C ILE A 39 -0.23 -1.12 -1.90
N SER A 40 -0.89 -0.01 -1.54
CA SER A 40 -1.20 0.30 -0.15
C SER A 40 -2.14 -0.73 0.47
N LEU A 41 -3.21 -1.09 -0.25
CA LEU A 41 -4.17 -2.09 0.19
C LEU A 41 -3.54 -3.48 0.31
N VAL A 42 -2.61 -3.87 -0.58
CA VAL A 42 -1.89 -5.13 -0.42
C VAL A 42 -1.06 -5.13 0.86
N GLY A 43 -0.37 -4.02 1.16
CA GLY A 43 0.39 -3.87 2.41
C GLY A 43 -0.49 -4.05 3.65
N ILE A 44 -1.68 -3.44 3.65
CA ILE A 44 -2.60 -3.45 4.80
C ILE A 44 -3.40 -4.75 4.88
N LEU A 45 -4.18 -5.07 3.85
CA LEU A 45 -5.18 -6.13 3.88
C LEU A 45 -4.59 -7.53 3.72
N VAL A 46 -3.46 -7.66 3.04
CA VAL A 46 -2.82 -8.97 2.82
C VAL A 46 -1.68 -9.16 3.82
N VAL A 47 -0.70 -8.26 3.82
CA VAL A 47 0.53 -8.47 4.59
C VAL A 47 0.32 -8.19 6.08
N LEU A 48 -0.18 -7.00 6.45
CA LEU A 48 -0.39 -6.64 7.85
C LEU A 48 -1.46 -7.49 8.50
N ASN A 49 -2.62 -7.62 7.86
CA ASN A 49 -3.69 -8.46 8.37
C ASN A 49 -3.24 -9.93 8.48
N GLY A 50 -2.53 -10.46 7.47
CA GLY A 50 -1.97 -11.80 7.54
C GLY A 50 -0.99 -12.00 8.70
N ALA A 51 -0.18 -10.99 9.01
CA ALA A 51 0.72 -11.02 10.17
C ALA A 51 -0.05 -10.95 11.50
N HIS A 52 -1.09 -10.12 11.58
CA HIS A 52 -1.96 -10.03 12.77
C HIS A 52 -2.69 -11.35 13.03
N LEU A 53 -3.28 -11.94 11.97
CA LEU A 53 -3.99 -13.21 12.04
C LEU A 53 -3.07 -14.40 12.41
N ARG A 54 -1.75 -14.30 12.29
CA ARG A 54 -0.81 -15.35 12.73
C ARG A 54 -0.65 -15.41 14.25
N GLU A 55 -0.81 -14.28 14.92
CA GLU A 55 -0.68 -14.15 16.38
C GLU A 55 -2.07 -14.00 17.06
N ALA A 56 -3.13 -14.34 16.35
CA ALA A 56 -4.49 -14.16 16.84
C ALA A 56 -4.78 -15.10 18.01
N ILE A 57 -5.31 -14.54 19.10
CA ILE A 57 -5.61 -15.28 20.35
C ILE A 57 -6.61 -16.42 20.19
N TRP A 58 -7.42 -16.40 19.13
CA TRP A 58 -8.42 -17.43 18.84
C TRP A 58 -7.90 -18.56 17.94
N LYS A 59 -6.66 -18.47 17.43
CA LYS A 59 -6.03 -19.59 16.73
C LYS A 59 -5.52 -20.59 17.78
N VAL A 60 -6.29 -21.65 17.97
CA VAL A 60 -5.93 -22.87 18.70
C VAL A 60 -5.05 -23.75 17.82
#